data_AF-A0ABD6IMH3-F1
#
_entry.id   AF-A0ABD6IMH3-F1
#
_cell.length_a   1.000
_cell.length_b   1.000
_cell.length_c   1.000
_cell.angle_alpha   90.00
_cell.angle_beta   90.00
_cell.angle_gamma   90.00
#
_symmetry.space_group_name_H-M   'P 1'
#
loop_
_entity.id
_entity.type
_entity.pdbx_description
1 polymer ?
#
loop_
_entity_poly.entity_id
_entity_poly.type
_entity_poly.pdbx_seq_one_letter_code
_entity_poly.pdbx_strand_id
1 'polypeptide(L)'
;MPKRSFTLLVNQPLTAKQADAFDHCDAFADGSVSYTLGPDNPGDCARVPDAGALRELSCDIDAPTLLDAVAQVARDLRLIPGLRAVGVRYDDIVTLEEAAQRCGREPARQRKESAGFPDPEPGTGGTEFYSWRGITEWLARVGDDVPETPCDLLVADRALRLADALEGADVAPGTLRSLGLPAI
;
A
#
# COMPACT_ATOMS: atom_id res chain seq x y z
N MET A 1 3.84 -10.20 -14.84
CA MET A 1 2.69 -10.62 -14.00
C MET A 1 1.71 -9.46 -14.02
N PRO A 2 0.54 -9.45 -13.35
CA PRO A 2 -0.14 -8.17 -13.18
C PRO A 2 0.67 -7.29 -12.23
N LYS A 3 0.84 -6.02 -12.61
CA LYS A 3 1.43 -5.01 -11.75
C LYS A 3 0.46 -4.68 -10.61
N ARG A 4 0.97 -4.45 -9.41
CA ARG A 4 0.19 -4.22 -8.19
C ARG A 4 0.69 -2.96 -7.50
N SER A 5 -0.13 -1.92 -7.52
CA SER A 5 0.22 -0.61 -6.95
C SER A 5 -0.46 -0.42 -5.59
N PHE A 6 0.31 -0.22 -4.51
CA PHE A 6 -0.19 -0.05 -3.13
C PHE A 6 0.77 0.77 -2.28
N THR A 7 0.29 1.27 -1.14
CA THR A 7 1.11 2.04 -0.20
C THR A 7 1.34 1.25 1.08
N LEU A 8 2.60 0.92 1.33
CA LEU A 8 3.03 0.17 2.51
C LEU A 8 3.45 1.15 3.61
N LEU A 9 2.99 0.92 4.84
CA LEU A 9 3.33 1.72 6.00
C LEU A 9 4.49 1.08 6.76
N VAL A 10 5.47 1.87 7.15
CA VAL A 10 6.62 1.42 7.93
C VAL A 10 6.63 1.96 9.36
N ASN A 11 7.29 1.24 10.26
CA ASN A 11 7.37 1.56 11.69
C ASN A 11 8.06 2.89 12.00
N GLN A 12 8.86 3.45 11.10
CA GLN A 12 9.58 4.71 11.29
C GLN A 12 9.94 5.35 9.94
N PRO A 13 10.14 6.67 9.89
CA PRO A 13 10.72 7.32 8.72
C PRO A 13 12.07 6.70 8.35
N LEU A 14 12.35 6.63 7.05
CA LEU A 14 13.63 6.12 6.58
C LEU A 14 14.75 7.10 6.95
N THR A 15 15.80 6.58 7.56
CA THR A 15 17.06 7.31 7.77
C THR A 15 17.88 7.29 6.47
N ALA A 16 18.79 8.26 6.29
CA ALA A 16 19.68 8.31 5.11
C ALA A 16 20.46 6.99 4.90
N LYS A 17 20.88 6.33 5.99
CA LYS A 17 21.57 5.03 5.92
C LYS A 17 20.65 3.89 5.47
N GLN A 18 19.38 3.91 5.90
CA GLN A 18 18.41 2.90 5.49
C GLN A 18 17.96 3.11 4.05
N ALA A 19 17.82 4.36 3.61
CA ALA A 19 17.58 4.74 2.23
C ALA A 19 18.72 4.27 1.32
N ASP A 20 19.97 4.50 1.71
CA ASP A 20 21.13 3.96 0.99
C ASP A 20 21.10 2.42 0.93
N ALA A 21 20.81 1.75 2.04
CA ALA A 21 20.65 0.29 2.05
C ALA A 21 19.46 -0.20 1.20
N PHE A 22 18.40 0.60 1.10
CA PHE A 22 17.22 0.34 0.28
C PHE A 22 17.58 0.40 -1.20
N ASP A 23 18.26 1.47 -1.62
CA ASP A 23 18.65 1.71 -3.02
C ASP A 23 19.67 0.67 -3.52
N HIS A 24 20.50 0.13 -2.63
CA HIS A 24 21.46 -0.93 -2.94
C HIS A 24 20.92 -2.35 -2.71
N CYS A 25 19.66 -2.49 -2.31
CA CYS A 25 19.03 -3.79 -2.16
C CYS A 25 18.56 -4.30 -3.53
N ASP A 26 19.08 -5.46 -3.96
CA ASP A 26 18.69 -6.08 -5.25
C ASP A 26 17.16 -6.26 -5.40
N ALA A 27 16.43 -6.40 -4.28
CA ALA A 27 14.98 -6.54 -4.27
C ALA A 27 14.21 -5.25 -4.62
N PHE A 28 14.84 -4.08 -4.50
CA PHE A 28 14.21 -2.77 -4.72
C PHE A 28 14.92 -1.92 -5.79
N ALA A 29 16.04 -2.41 -6.32
CA ALA A 29 16.87 -1.72 -7.31
C ALA A 29 16.18 -1.51 -8.68
N ASP A 30 15.04 -2.14 -8.92
CA ASP A 30 14.23 -1.99 -10.13
C ASP A 30 13.32 -0.75 -10.12
N GLY A 31 13.29 0.01 -9.01
CA GLY A 31 12.44 1.19 -8.84
C GLY A 31 10.97 0.85 -8.60
N SER A 32 10.65 -0.41 -8.31
CA SER A 32 9.30 -0.86 -7.98
C SER A 32 8.81 -0.34 -6.62
N VAL A 33 9.69 0.24 -5.80
CA VAL A 33 9.31 0.86 -4.54
C VAL A 33 9.94 2.24 -4.43
N SER A 34 9.11 3.23 -4.16
CA SER A 34 9.49 4.63 -3.96
C SER A 34 9.16 5.08 -2.55
N TYR A 35 9.93 6.02 -2.00
CA TYR A 35 9.76 6.52 -0.65
C TYR A 35 10.06 8.01 -0.56
N THR A 36 9.53 8.66 0.49
CA THR A 36 9.90 10.03 0.83
C THR A 36 10.91 10.00 1.97
N LEU A 37 12.13 10.49 1.71
CA LEU A 37 13.18 10.53 2.72
C LEU A 37 12.85 11.55 3.82
N GLY A 38 12.97 11.13 5.08
CA GLY A 38 12.86 12.04 6.22
C GLY A 38 14.06 12.99 6.31
N PRO A 39 13.91 14.16 6.96
CA PRO A 39 15.03 15.07 7.20
C PRO A 39 16.15 14.38 8.01
N ASP A 40 17.41 14.76 7.77
CA ASP A 40 18.60 14.19 8.43
C ASP A 40 18.52 14.19 9.97
N ASN A 41 17.80 15.17 10.55
CA ASN A 41 17.53 15.23 11.98
C ASN A 41 16.13 14.68 12.30
N PRO A 42 16.01 13.62 13.10
CA PRO A 42 14.70 13.04 13.46
C PRO A 42 13.81 14.02 14.25
N GLY A 43 14.39 15.02 14.91
CA GLY A 43 13.65 16.10 15.58
C GLY A 43 12.99 17.10 14.63
N ASP A 44 13.42 17.16 13.37
CA ASP A 44 12.84 18.00 12.34
C ASP A 44 11.68 17.31 11.60
N CYS A 45 11.48 15.99 11.77
CA CYS A 45 10.32 15.28 11.24
C CYS A 45 8.98 15.88 11.73
N ALA A 46 8.94 16.43 12.95
CA ALA A 46 7.76 17.11 13.51
C ALA A 46 7.43 18.44 12.83
N ARG A 47 8.37 19.00 12.04
CA ARG A 47 8.20 20.25 11.28
C ARG A 47 7.80 20.00 9.82
N VAL A 48 7.79 18.74 9.38
CA VAL A 48 7.33 18.36 8.04
C VAL A 48 5.80 18.34 8.06
N PRO A 49 5.13 19.06 7.14
CA PRO A 49 3.67 19.17 7.12
C PRO A 49 2.95 17.82 6.95
N ASP A 50 3.65 16.82 6.41
CA ASP A 50 3.14 15.46 6.23
C ASP A 50 4.12 14.41 6.82
N ALA A 51 4.30 14.46 8.14
CA ALA A 51 5.12 13.48 8.85
C ALA A 51 4.60 12.03 8.70
N GLY A 52 3.33 11.87 8.31
CA GLY A 52 2.73 10.59 7.95
C GLY A 52 3.34 10.01 6.68
N ALA A 53 3.41 10.81 5.60
CA ALA A 53 3.99 10.43 4.32
C ALA A 53 5.46 9.94 4.40
N LEU A 54 6.22 10.39 5.41
CA LEU A 54 7.61 9.92 5.63
C LEU A 54 7.69 8.45 6.04
N ARG A 55 6.57 7.85 6.46
CA ARG A 55 6.45 6.43 6.84
C ARG A 55 5.78 5.60 5.75
N GLU A 56 5.70 6.12 4.54
CA GLU A 56 4.97 5.49 3.45
C GLU A 56 5.92 5.12 2.33
N LEU A 57 5.73 3.92 1.81
CA LEU A 57 6.42 3.39 0.65
C LEU A 57 5.37 3.15 -0.44
N SER A 58 5.50 3.84 -1.56
CA SER A 58 4.69 3.59 -2.73
C SER A 58 5.28 2.41 -3.48
N CYS A 59 4.56 1.30 -3.52
CA CYS A 59 4.98 0.06 -4.14
C CYS A 59 4.21 -0.15 -5.44
N ASP A 60 4.91 -0.62 -6.47
CA ASP A 60 4.37 -0.92 -7.78
C ASP A 60 5.08 -2.14 -8.37
N ILE A 61 4.67 -3.32 -7.91
CA ILE A 61 5.41 -4.58 -8.11
C ILE A 61 4.60 -5.63 -8.89
N ASP A 62 5.32 -6.49 -9.61
CA ASP A 62 4.75 -7.63 -10.34
C ASP A 62 4.44 -8.80 -9.39
N ALA A 63 3.16 -9.14 -9.21
CA ALA A 63 2.78 -10.26 -8.35
C ALA A 63 1.43 -10.89 -8.75
N PRO A 64 1.22 -12.20 -8.50
CA PRO A 64 -0.01 -12.87 -8.88
C PRO A 64 -1.23 -12.33 -8.12
N THR A 65 -1.11 -12.07 -6.81
CA THR A 65 -2.14 -11.42 -6.00
C THR A 65 -1.60 -10.19 -5.28
N LEU A 66 -2.50 -9.32 -4.79
CA LEU A 66 -2.10 -8.19 -3.95
C LEU A 66 -1.48 -8.68 -2.65
N LEU A 67 -2.02 -9.74 -2.05
CA LEU A 67 -1.50 -10.30 -0.82
C LEU A 67 -0.06 -10.83 -1.00
N ASP A 68 0.22 -11.50 -2.12
CA ASP A 68 1.58 -11.94 -2.47
C ASP A 68 2.51 -10.73 -2.65
N ALA A 69 2.02 -9.68 -3.29
CA ALA A 69 2.76 -8.44 -3.48
C ALA A 69 3.18 -7.82 -2.13
N VAL A 70 2.21 -7.62 -1.24
CA VAL A 70 2.46 -7.05 0.09
C VAL A 70 3.37 -7.95 0.91
N ALA A 71 3.17 -9.27 0.87
CA ALA A 71 3.99 -10.22 1.59
C ALA A 71 5.44 -10.25 1.09
N GLN A 72 5.67 -10.06 -0.22
CA GLN A 72 7.01 -9.96 -0.80
C GLN A 72 7.72 -8.70 -0.29
N VAL A 73 7.13 -7.52 -0.45
CA VAL A 73 7.76 -6.26 0.01
C VAL A 73 7.96 -6.26 1.52
N ALA A 74 6.98 -6.74 2.29
CA ALA A 74 7.10 -6.82 3.75
C ALA A 74 8.21 -7.77 4.21
N ARG A 75 8.53 -8.81 3.43
CA ARG A 75 9.65 -9.71 3.68
C ARG A 75 10.97 -9.04 3.32
N ASP A 76 11.06 -8.43 2.14
CA ASP A 76 12.28 -7.80 1.65
C ASP A 76 12.67 -6.59 2.50
N LEU A 77 11.70 -5.86 3.05
CA LEU A 77 11.96 -4.79 4.02
C LEU A 77 12.71 -5.26 5.27
N ARG A 78 12.53 -6.52 5.68
CA ARG A 78 13.25 -7.07 6.84
C ARG A 78 14.74 -7.28 6.56
N LEU A 79 15.17 -7.22 5.30
CA LEU A 79 16.59 -7.21 4.94
C LEU A 79 17.27 -5.91 5.39
N ILE A 80 16.50 -4.84 5.58
CA ILE A 80 17.00 -3.54 6.02
C ILE A 80 16.85 -3.44 7.55
N PRO A 81 17.95 -3.37 8.32
CA PRO A 81 17.89 -3.37 9.77
C PRO A 81 17.02 -2.23 10.34
N GLY A 82 16.08 -2.60 11.21
CA GLY A 82 15.22 -1.67 11.93
C GLY A 82 13.98 -1.19 11.15
N LEU A 83 13.84 -1.54 9.86
CA LEU A 83 12.61 -1.30 9.12
C LEU A 83 11.70 -2.53 9.18
N ARG A 84 10.40 -2.27 9.28
CA ARG A 84 9.36 -3.29 9.12
C ARG A 84 8.08 -2.65 8.61
N ALA A 85 7.33 -3.43 7.85
CA ALA A 85 5.97 -3.08 7.46
C ALA A 85 5.01 -3.22 8.65
N VAL A 86 4.19 -2.21 8.89
CA VAL A 86 3.23 -2.13 10.01
C VAL A 86 1.77 -1.99 9.54
N GLY A 87 1.56 -1.81 8.24
CA GLY A 87 0.24 -1.71 7.65
C GLY A 87 0.33 -1.53 6.14
N VAL A 88 -0.80 -1.60 5.46
CA VAL A 88 -0.90 -1.34 4.03
C VAL A 88 -2.21 -0.62 3.73
N ARG A 89 -2.16 0.31 2.79
CA ARG A 89 -3.32 1.05 2.33
C ARG A 89 -3.33 1.21 0.83
N TYR A 90 -4.50 1.56 0.33
CA TYR A 90 -4.65 2.10 -1.00
C TYR A 90 -4.85 3.60 -0.91
N ASP A 91 -4.22 4.32 -1.84
CA ASP A 91 -4.54 5.71 -2.04
C ASP A 91 -5.90 5.83 -2.74
N ASP A 92 -6.64 6.89 -2.39
CA ASP A 92 -7.92 7.20 -3.03
C ASP A 92 -7.70 7.67 -4.46
N ILE A 93 -6.60 8.38 -4.72
CA ILE A 93 -6.26 8.85 -6.06
C ILE A 93 -5.68 7.69 -6.87
N VAL A 94 -6.35 7.34 -7.97
CA VAL A 94 -5.99 6.22 -8.83
C VAL A 94 -6.04 6.59 -10.30
N THR A 95 -5.19 5.98 -11.09
CA THR A 95 -5.33 5.89 -12.54
C THR A 95 -6.44 4.90 -12.91
N LEU A 96 -6.91 4.95 -14.16
CA LEU A 96 -7.88 3.97 -14.66
C LEU A 96 -7.32 2.53 -14.67
N GLU A 97 -6.01 2.37 -14.85
CA GLU A 97 -5.35 1.07 -14.81
C GLU A 97 -5.41 0.48 -13.39
N GLU A 98 -5.07 1.28 -12.37
CA GLU A 98 -5.17 0.87 -10.97
C GLU A 98 -6.62 0.60 -10.56
N ALA A 99 -7.56 1.43 -11.01
CA ALA A 99 -8.99 1.18 -10.80
C ALA A 99 -9.43 -0.15 -11.43
N ALA A 100 -8.91 -0.48 -12.62
CA ALA A 100 -9.18 -1.76 -13.28
C ALA A 100 -8.65 -2.94 -12.47
N GLN A 101 -7.44 -2.81 -11.92
CA GLN A 101 -6.83 -3.82 -11.06
C GLN A 101 -7.67 -4.05 -9.80
N ARG A 102 -8.17 -2.97 -9.17
CA ARG A 102 -9.04 -3.06 -7.98
C ARG A 102 -10.40 -3.68 -8.28
N CYS A 103 -10.97 -3.39 -9.45
CA CYS A 103 -12.25 -3.96 -9.89
C CYS A 103 -12.13 -5.41 -10.43
N GLY A 104 -10.93 -5.84 -10.82
CA GLY A 104 -10.72 -7.06 -11.61
C GLY A 104 -11.24 -6.98 -13.06
N ARG A 105 -11.62 -5.77 -13.53
CA ARG A 105 -12.18 -5.47 -14.86
C ARG A 105 -11.93 -4.02 -15.23
N GLU A 106 -11.87 -3.69 -16.52
CA GLU A 106 -11.62 -2.31 -16.99
C GLU A 106 -12.86 -1.40 -16.83
N PRO A 107 -12.88 -0.41 -15.92
CA PRO A 107 -13.96 0.58 -15.83
C PRO A 107 -14.03 1.47 -17.07
N ALA A 108 -12.94 1.58 -17.83
CA ALA A 108 -12.86 2.35 -19.07
C ALA A 108 -13.83 1.88 -20.16
N ARG A 109 -14.20 0.59 -20.17
CA ARG A 109 -15.23 0.08 -21.10
C ARG A 109 -16.60 0.66 -20.75
N GLN A 110 -16.93 0.77 -19.48
CA GLN A 110 -18.20 1.35 -19.04
C GLN A 110 -18.22 2.89 -19.11
N ARG A 111 -17.05 3.56 -19.02
CA ARG A 111 -16.90 5.03 -19.23
C ARG A 111 -17.42 5.49 -20.60
N LYS A 112 -17.18 4.69 -21.66
CA LYS A 112 -17.65 5.02 -23.02
C LYS A 112 -19.16 4.88 -23.19
N GLU A 113 -19.79 4.10 -22.34
CA GLU A 113 -21.17 3.64 -22.55
C GLU A 113 -22.16 4.32 -21.59
N SER A 114 -21.68 5.02 -20.56
CA SER A 114 -22.51 5.45 -19.43
C SER A 114 -22.31 6.92 -19.07
N ALA A 115 -23.40 7.68 -19.06
CA ALA A 115 -23.42 9.03 -18.53
C ALA A 115 -23.12 9.04 -17.01
N GLY A 116 -22.34 10.03 -16.55
CA GLY A 116 -22.13 10.28 -15.12
C GLY A 116 -20.94 9.56 -14.47
N PHE A 117 -20.01 9.01 -15.25
CA PHE A 117 -18.70 8.56 -14.75
C PHE A 117 -17.94 9.76 -14.13
N PRO A 118 -17.16 9.57 -13.04
CA PRO A 118 -16.45 10.66 -12.38
C PRO A 118 -15.51 11.42 -13.33
N ASP A 119 -15.48 12.74 -13.20
CA ASP A 119 -14.46 13.55 -13.86
C ASP A 119 -13.08 13.30 -13.23
N PRO A 120 -12.00 13.41 -14.01
CA PRO A 120 -10.65 13.28 -13.46
C PRO A 120 -10.34 14.44 -12.50
N GLU A 121 -9.57 14.13 -11.46
CA GLU A 121 -9.06 15.11 -10.53
C GLU A 121 -8.10 16.08 -11.24
N PRO A 122 -8.12 17.38 -10.87
CA PRO A 122 -7.27 18.37 -11.50
C PRO A 122 -5.79 18.08 -11.21
N GLY A 123 -5.07 17.59 -12.22
CA GLY A 123 -3.65 17.26 -12.15
C GLY A 123 -2.82 17.94 -13.23
N THR A 124 -1.53 18.12 -12.96
CA THR A 124 -0.55 18.56 -13.96
C THR A 124 0.05 17.35 -14.67
N GLY A 125 -0.29 17.15 -15.94
CA GLY A 125 0.26 16.09 -16.77
C GLY A 125 -0.77 15.47 -17.73
N GLY A 126 -0.32 14.59 -18.63
CA GLY A 126 -1.19 13.86 -19.55
C GLY A 126 -1.88 12.63 -18.95
N THR A 127 -1.53 12.25 -17.72
CA THR A 127 -2.14 11.13 -16.99
C THR A 127 -3.35 11.62 -16.20
N GLU A 128 -4.52 11.04 -16.48
CA GLU A 128 -5.75 11.32 -15.75
C GLU A 128 -5.79 10.49 -14.45
N PHE A 129 -6.01 11.19 -13.32
CA PHE A 129 -6.23 10.57 -12.02
C PHE A 129 -7.70 10.74 -11.61
N TYR A 130 -8.20 9.80 -10.82
CA TYR A 130 -9.60 9.73 -10.40
C TYR A 130 -9.67 9.39 -8.92
N SER A 131 -10.68 9.91 -8.22
CA SER A 131 -11.01 9.40 -6.89
C SER A 131 -11.63 8.00 -6.98
N TRP A 132 -11.02 7.04 -6.31
CA TRP A 132 -11.50 5.66 -6.21
C TRP A 132 -12.86 5.61 -5.53
N ARG A 133 -13.08 6.45 -4.51
CA ARG A 133 -14.41 6.65 -3.93
C ARG A 133 -15.43 7.10 -4.98
N GLY A 134 -15.08 8.06 -5.83
CA GLY A 134 -15.96 8.49 -6.93
C GLY A 134 -16.30 7.34 -7.89
N ILE A 135 -15.31 6.51 -8.22
CA ILE A 135 -15.49 5.34 -9.09
C ILE A 135 -16.40 4.30 -8.44
N THR A 136 -16.20 3.97 -7.17
CA THR A 136 -17.00 2.97 -6.44
C THR A 136 -18.43 3.44 -6.20
N GLU A 137 -18.65 4.72 -5.87
CA GLU A 137 -19.98 5.32 -5.78
C GLU A 137 -20.72 5.27 -7.14
N TRP A 138 -20.00 5.47 -8.25
CA TRP A 138 -20.57 5.32 -9.58
C TRP A 138 -20.89 3.85 -9.93
N LEU A 139 -19.98 2.92 -9.63
CA LEU A 139 -20.21 1.47 -9.81
C LEU A 139 -21.45 0.99 -9.04
N ALA A 140 -21.57 1.39 -7.78
CA ALA A 140 -22.73 1.06 -6.96
C ALA A 140 -24.05 1.57 -7.57
N ARG A 141 -24.06 2.77 -8.17
CA ARG A 141 -25.24 3.32 -8.86
C ARG A 141 -25.63 2.54 -10.12
N VAL A 142 -24.67 1.98 -10.85
CA VAL A 142 -24.94 1.16 -12.04
C VAL A 142 -25.25 -0.31 -11.70
N GLY A 143 -25.32 -0.65 -10.40
CA GLY A 143 -25.67 -1.98 -9.90
C GLY A 143 -24.48 -2.93 -9.72
N ASP A 144 -23.27 -2.40 -9.78
CA ASP A 144 -22.03 -3.13 -9.56
C ASP A 144 -21.56 -2.95 -8.10
N ASP A 145 -21.63 -4.01 -7.30
CA ASP A 145 -21.15 -4.00 -5.91
C ASP A 145 -19.66 -4.35 -5.86
N VAL A 146 -18.80 -3.35 -6.03
CA VAL A 146 -17.36 -3.47 -5.84
C VAL A 146 -17.01 -2.95 -4.45
N PRO A 147 -16.41 -3.77 -3.58
CA PRO A 147 -16.06 -3.32 -2.24
C PRO A 147 -15.04 -2.18 -2.31
N GLU A 148 -15.27 -1.13 -1.52
CA GLU A 148 -14.36 0.02 -1.44
C GLU A 148 -12.93 -0.40 -1.11
N THR A 149 -12.78 -1.41 -0.25
CA THR A 149 -11.49 -2.03 0.07
C THR A 149 -11.52 -3.53 -0.28
N PRO A 150 -10.60 -4.02 -1.12
CA PRO A 150 -10.56 -5.45 -1.44
C PRO A 150 -10.12 -6.29 -0.23
N CYS A 151 -10.64 -7.53 -0.18
CA CYS A 151 -10.38 -8.46 0.91
C CYS A 151 -8.88 -8.70 1.15
N ASP A 152 -8.10 -8.87 0.08
CA ASP A 152 -6.64 -9.06 0.15
C ASP A 152 -5.94 -7.93 0.91
N LEU A 153 -6.35 -6.68 0.69
CA LEU A 153 -5.78 -5.52 1.38
C LEU A 153 -6.14 -5.53 2.87
N LEU A 154 -7.39 -5.85 3.21
CA LEU A 154 -7.85 -5.96 4.59
C LEU A 154 -7.11 -7.07 5.34
N VAL A 155 -6.90 -8.22 4.70
CA VAL A 155 -6.16 -9.34 5.28
C VAL A 155 -4.69 -8.95 5.49
N ALA A 156 -4.06 -8.35 4.48
CA ALA A 156 -2.68 -7.91 4.55
C ALA A 156 -2.46 -6.85 5.66
N ASP A 157 -3.30 -5.82 5.72
CA ASP A 157 -3.19 -4.75 6.72
C ASP A 157 -3.38 -5.29 8.14
N ARG A 158 -4.40 -6.13 8.36
CA ARG A 158 -4.62 -6.76 9.66
C ARG A 158 -3.46 -7.67 10.07
N ALA A 159 -2.91 -8.43 9.14
CA ALA A 159 -1.77 -9.31 9.40
C ALA A 159 -0.52 -8.51 9.78
N LEU A 160 -0.23 -7.42 9.05
CA LEU A 160 0.91 -6.54 9.34
C LEU A 160 0.78 -5.83 10.69
N ARG A 161 -0.41 -5.29 10.99
CA ARG A 161 -0.68 -4.65 12.29
C ARG A 161 -0.60 -5.62 13.45
N LEU A 162 -1.10 -6.83 13.27
CA LEU A 162 -0.99 -7.87 14.29
C LEU A 162 0.47 -8.26 14.51
N ALA A 163 1.25 -8.43 13.44
CA ALA A 163 2.68 -8.72 13.55
C ALA A 163 3.42 -7.59 14.28
N ASP A 164 3.13 -6.33 13.97
CA ASP A 164 3.70 -5.18 14.66
C ASP A 164 3.31 -5.14 16.16
N ALA A 165 2.05 -5.43 16.48
CA ALA A 165 1.57 -5.45 17.86
C ALA A 165 2.17 -6.59 18.71
N LEU A 166 2.52 -7.71 18.07
CA LEU A 166 3.22 -8.82 18.71
C LEU A 166 4.73 -8.56 18.89
N GLU A 167 5.30 -7.64 18.11
CA GLU A 167 6.71 -7.28 18.20
C GLU A 167 7.02 -6.66 19.56
N GLY A 168 7.78 -7.38 20.39
CA GLY A 168 8.13 -6.95 21.76
C GLY A 168 7.06 -7.23 22.82
N ALA A 169 5.94 -7.87 22.46
CA ALA A 169 4.95 -8.34 23.41
C ALA A 169 5.34 -9.71 23.99
N ASP A 170 5.39 -9.85 25.32
CA ASP A 170 5.62 -11.14 25.98
C ASP A 170 4.31 -11.96 26.01
N VAL A 171 3.92 -12.49 24.85
CA VAL A 171 2.70 -13.29 24.71
C VAL A 171 3.06 -14.78 24.73
N ALA A 172 2.51 -15.50 25.70
CA ALA A 172 2.74 -16.94 25.80
C ALA A 172 2.30 -17.68 24.52
N PRO A 173 3.08 -18.66 24.03
CA PRO A 173 2.73 -19.43 22.82
C PRO A 173 1.39 -20.18 22.90
N GLY A 174 0.91 -20.47 24.11
CA GLY A 174 -0.42 -21.04 24.34
C GLY A 174 -1.55 -20.05 24.04
N THR A 175 -1.34 -18.77 24.34
CA THR A 175 -2.30 -17.69 24.05
C THR A 175 -2.40 -17.44 22.55
N LEU A 176 -1.28 -17.37 21.83
CA LEU A 176 -1.26 -17.22 20.37
C LEU A 176 -2.05 -18.36 19.69
N ARG A 177 -1.80 -19.60 20.10
CA ARG A 177 -2.54 -20.77 19.58
C ARG A 177 -4.03 -20.72 19.89
N SER A 178 -4.40 -20.25 21.08
CA SER A 178 -5.82 -20.10 21.46
C SER A 178 -6.53 -19.03 20.63
N LEU A 179 -5.79 -18.04 20.11
CA LEU A 179 -6.28 -17.04 19.16
C LEU A 179 -6.24 -17.53 17.69
N GLY A 180 -5.85 -18.79 17.45
CA GLY A 180 -5.75 -19.36 16.11
C GLY A 180 -4.50 -18.95 15.33
N LEU A 181 -3.52 -18.33 15.99
CA LEU A 181 -2.25 -17.92 15.38
C LEU A 181 -1.20 -19.03 15.49
N PRO A 182 -0.30 -19.17 14.50
CA PRO A 182 0.83 -20.08 14.63
C PRO A 182 1.73 -19.61 15.78
N ALA A 183 2.15 -20.56 16.63
CA ALA A 183 3.24 -20.30 17.56
C ALA A 183 4.55 -20.30 16.74
N ILE A 184 5.23 -19.15 16.71
CA ILE A 184 6.55 -19.00 16.11
C ILE A 184 7.59 -19.60 17.05
#